data_AF-E3MZ74-F1
#
_entry.id   AF-E3MZ74-F1
#
_cell.length_a   1.000
_cell.length_b   1.000
_cell.length_c   1.000
_cell.angle_alpha   90.00
_cell.angle_beta   90.00
_cell.angle_gamma   90.00
#
_symmetry.space_group_name_H-M   'P 1'
#
loop_
_entity.id
_entity.type
_entity.pdbx_description
1 polymer ?
#
loop_
_entity_poly.entity_id
_entity_poly.type
_entity_poly.pdbx_seq_one_letter_code
_entity_poly.pdbx_strand_id
1 'polypeptide(L)'
;MLTEYFSVFLLLCVSLSFAARTREDCQKIADGLDPIVEAINVTDRFLRSPEEYKEYADKCEAIINCGTELDATKVPLLLQKISPCLFYMFYNREFSTCAHKLIAKKDDKIPCLNTLFNDIHEPEVDECVQWDGLQPCIKEQIGKECDAAMLKEYEKQEKNLRPELCD
;
A
#
# COMPACT_ATOMS: atom_id res chain seq x y z
N MET A 1 46.46 -13.48 48.16
CA MET A 1 46.86 -13.10 46.79
C MET A 1 45.91 -13.80 45.84
N LEU A 2 45.48 -13.12 44.78
CA LEU A 2 44.41 -13.47 43.80
C LEU A 2 43.02 -12.91 44.14
N THR A 3 43.01 -11.58 44.17
CA THR A 3 41.92 -10.72 43.72
C THR A 3 41.84 -10.78 42.17
N GLU A 4 40.65 -10.48 41.63
CA GLU A 4 40.36 -10.00 40.26
C GLU A 4 39.92 -11.01 39.18
N TYR A 5 38.63 -11.37 39.22
CA TYR A 5 37.83 -11.76 38.04
C TYR A 5 36.39 -11.21 38.13
N PHE A 6 36.23 -9.93 38.50
CA PHE A 6 34.93 -9.26 38.55
C PHE A 6 35.05 -7.79 38.09
N SER A 7 35.44 -7.62 36.84
CA SER A 7 35.41 -6.39 36.05
C SER A 7 35.56 -6.92 34.62
N VAL A 8 34.65 -6.80 33.66
CA VAL A 8 33.89 -5.63 33.20
C VAL A 8 32.71 -6.18 32.35
N PHE A 9 31.74 -6.85 32.96
CA PHE A 9 30.43 -7.11 32.32
C PHE A 9 29.35 -6.13 32.84
N LEU A 10 29.80 -5.06 33.51
CA LEU A 10 28.98 -3.99 34.06
C LEU A 10 28.74 -2.84 33.05
N LEU A 11 28.92 -3.08 31.75
CA LEU A 11 28.90 -2.04 30.71
C LEU A 11 28.02 -2.36 29.48
N LEU A 12 27.08 -3.30 29.61
CA LEU A 12 26.07 -3.57 28.56
C LEU A 12 24.65 -3.66 29.11
N CYS A 13 24.37 -2.96 30.22
CA CYS A 13 22.99 -2.56 30.54
C CYS A 13 22.73 -1.17 29.96
N VAL A 14 22.95 -0.99 28.65
CA VAL A 14 22.13 -0.04 27.92
C VAL A 14 20.76 -0.69 27.88
N SER A 15 19.95 -0.39 28.90
CA SER A 15 18.50 -0.47 28.81
C SER A 15 18.08 0.47 27.68
N LEU A 16 18.22 -0.01 26.44
CA LEU A 16 17.27 0.29 25.39
C LEU A 16 15.95 -0.27 25.89
N SER A 17 15.31 0.49 26.75
CA SER A 17 13.89 0.40 26.98
C SER A 17 13.27 0.74 25.63
N PHE A 18 13.17 -0.24 24.74
CA PHE A 18 12.15 -0.21 23.70
C PHE A 18 10.85 -0.18 24.49
N ALA A 19 10.32 1.02 24.72
CA ALA A 19 9.01 1.16 25.33
C ALA A 19 8.08 0.31 24.47
N ALA A 20 7.54 -0.76 25.06
CA ALA A 20 6.62 -1.63 24.34
C ALA A 20 5.48 -0.75 23.84
N ARG A 21 5.28 -0.75 22.51
CA ARG A 21 4.24 0.05 21.86
C ARG A 21 2.89 -0.32 22.45
N THR A 22 2.05 0.67 22.74
CA THR A 22 0.72 0.43 23.31
C THR A 22 -0.34 0.38 22.21
N ARG A 23 -1.51 -0.18 22.53
CA ARG A 23 -2.68 -0.13 21.63
C ARG A 23 -3.05 1.30 21.27
N GLU A 24 -2.95 2.23 22.23
CA GLU A 24 -3.23 3.64 22.02
C GLU A 24 -2.25 4.27 21.02
N ASP A 25 -0.96 3.91 21.08
CA ASP A 25 0.03 4.38 20.12
C ASP A 25 -0.27 3.92 18.69
N CYS A 26 -0.67 2.65 18.51
CA CYS A 26 -1.05 2.15 17.20
C CYS A 26 -2.35 2.76 16.68
N GLN A 27 -3.31 3.07 17.57
CA GLN A 27 -4.52 3.77 17.17
C GLN A 27 -4.18 5.17 16.63
N LYS A 28 -3.35 5.94 17.34
CA LYS A 28 -2.91 7.27 16.88
C LYS A 28 -2.19 7.22 15.52
N ILE A 29 -1.45 6.15 15.24
CA ILE A 29 -0.83 5.95 13.92
C ILE A 29 -1.91 5.67 12.88
N ALA A 30 -2.90 4.82 13.18
CA ALA A 30 -4.00 4.50 12.26
C ALA A 30 -4.89 5.71 11.96
N ASP A 31 -5.24 6.51 12.97
CA ASP A 31 -6.03 7.74 12.81
C ASP A 31 -5.33 8.76 11.90
N GLY A 32 -4.00 8.67 11.76
CA GLY A 32 -3.22 9.49 10.84
C GLY A 32 -3.35 9.10 9.37
N LEU A 33 -4.12 8.06 9.02
CA LEU A 33 -4.39 7.66 7.64
C LEU A 33 -5.57 8.44 7.04
N ASP A 34 -6.60 8.73 7.81
CA ASP A 34 -7.81 9.46 7.37
C ASP A 34 -7.50 10.76 6.62
N PRO A 35 -6.68 11.70 7.13
CA PRO A 35 -6.38 12.94 6.40
C PRO A 35 -5.59 12.71 5.10
N ILE A 36 -4.86 11.59 5.00
CA ILE A 36 -4.12 11.22 3.77
C ILE A 36 -5.12 10.69 2.74
N VAL A 37 -6.07 9.85 3.16
CA VAL A 37 -7.15 9.35 2.30
C VAL A 37 -7.93 10.53 1.73
N GLU A 38 -8.35 11.48 2.57
CA GLU A 38 -9.08 12.68 2.14
C GLU A 38 -8.30 13.51 1.11
N ALA A 39 -6.98 13.62 1.26
CA ALA A 39 -6.14 14.39 0.33
C ALA A 39 -5.97 13.72 -1.04
N ILE A 40 -6.08 12.39 -1.10
CA ILE A 40 -5.84 11.61 -2.33
C ILE A 40 -7.16 11.19 -2.99
N ASN A 41 -8.27 11.20 -2.23
CA ASN A 41 -9.62 10.93 -2.72
C ASN A 41 -10.13 12.10 -3.57
N VAL A 42 -9.69 12.09 -4.83
CA VAL A 42 -10.11 13.03 -5.86
C VAL A 42 -10.80 12.22 -6.93
N THR A 43 -12.02 12.62 -7.29
CA THR A 43 -12.95 11.88 -8.16
C THR A 43 -12.60 11.94 -9.65
N ASP A 44 -11.36 12.31 -9.99
CA ASP A 44 -10.95 12.61 -11.37
C ASP A 44 -10.34 11.40 -12.10
N ARG A 45 -9.85 10.39 -11.36
CA ARG A 45 -9.23 9.18 -11.92
C ARG A 45 -9.17 8.02 -10.90
N PHE A 46 -8.97 6.78 -11.38
CA PHE A 46 -8.72 5.63 -10.49
C PHE A 46 -7.33 5.67 -9.84
N LEU A 47 -6.28 5.87 -10.64
CA LEU A 47 -4.90 5.82 -10.16
C LEU A 47 -4.10 7.04 -10.59
N ARG A 48 -3.43 7.63 -9.60
CA ARG A 48 -2.41 8.67 -9.76
C ARG A 48 -1.03 8.07 -10.04
N SER A 49 -0.02 8.92 -10.17
CA SER A 49 1.36 8.44 -10.26
C SER A 49 1.72 7.71 -8.95
N PRO A 50 2.51 6.63 -9.00
CA PRO A 50 2.91 5.88 -7.80
C PRO A 50 3.44 6.74 -6.66
N GLU A 51 4.19 7.79 -6.98
CA GLU A 51 4.82 8.71 -6.04
C GLU A 51 3.81 9.46 -5.17
N GLU A 52 2.63 9.76 -5.72
CA GLU A 52 1.56 10.48 -5.00
C GLU A 52 0.98 9.64 -3.85
N TYR A 53 1.15 8.31 -3.89
CA TYR A 53 0.73 7.40 -2.83
C TYR A 53 1.81 7.14 -1.77
N LYS A 54 2.95 7.84 -1.82
CA LYS A 54 4.06 7.57 -0.90
C LYS A 54 3.66 7.71 0.57
N GLU A 55 2.99 8.81 0.92
CA GLU A 55 2.60 9.05 2.30
C GLU A 55 1.58 8.01 2.81
N TYR A 56 0.64 7.62 1.93
CA TYR A 56 -0.32 6.55 2.19
C TYR A 56 0.41 5.23 2.46
N ALA A 57 1.31 4.82 1.56
CA ALA A 57 2.06 3.59 1.66
C ALA A 57 2.92 3.52 2.94
N ASP A 58 3.62 4.62 3.27
CA ASP A 58 4.45 4.70 4.47
C ASP A 58 3.60 4.65 5.75
N LYS A 59 2.43 5.29 5.74
CA LYS A 59 1.48 5.23 6.86
C LYS A 59 0.95 3.81 7.07
N CYS A 60 0.56 3.15 5.99
CA CYS A 60 0.12 1.76 6.02
C CYS A 60 1.18 0.80 6.57
N GLU A 61 2.43 0.95 6.15
CA GLU A 61 3.55 0.18 6.71
C GLU A 61 3.71 0.44 8.21
N ALA A 62 3.60 1.69 8.66
CA ALA A 62 3.66 2.02 10.08
C ALA A 62 2.52 1.35 10.88
N ILE A 63 1.29 1.31 10.33
CA ILE A 63 0.15 0.63 10.95
C ILE A 63 0.41 -0.88 11.07
N ILE A 64 0.87 -1.52 10.00
CA ILE A 64 1.16 -2.96 9.97
C ILE A 64 2.28 -3.32 10.95
N ASN A 65 3.36 -2.54 10.96
CA ASN A 65 4.48 -2.74 11.89
C ASN A 65 4.03 -2.59 13.34
N CYS A 66 3.21 -1.57 13.64
CA CYS A 66 2.67 -1.36 14.97
C CYS A 66 1.76 -2.54 15.41
N GLY A 67 0.88 -3.00 14.52
CA GLY A 67 0.05 -4.17 14.77
C GLY A 67 0.86 -5.46 14.99
N THR A 68 1.96 -5.62 14.26
CA THR A 68 2.87 -6.76 14.39
C THR A 68 3.63 -6.75 15.71
N GLU A 69 4.12 -5.57 16.14
CA GLU A 69 4.78 -5.37 17.43
C GLU A 69 3.83 -5.59 18.61
N LEU A 70 2.54 -5.24 18.46
CA LEU A 70 1.51 -5.49 19.47
C LEU A 70 1.11 -6.96 19.58
N ASP A 71 0.71 -7.55 18.45
CA ASP A 71 0.25 -8.93 18.38
C ASP A 71 0.31 -9.44 16.93
N ALA A 72 1.43 -10.06 16.58
CA ALA A 72 1.64 -10.68 15.27
C ALA A 72 0.53 -11.69 14.87
N THR A 73 -0.17 -12.30 15.84
CA THR A 73 -1.24 -13.27 15.54
C THR A 73 -2.50 -12.59 14.99
N LYS A 74 -2.65 -11.27 15.19
CA LYS A 74 -3.78 -10.47 14.70
C LYS A 74 -3.51 -9.79 13.37
N VAL A 75 -2.28 -9.84 12.86
CA VAL A 75 -1.90 -9.24 11.57
C VAL A 75 -2.80 -9.68 10.42
N PRO A 76 -3.19 -10.97 10.26
CA PRO A 76 -4.11 -11.36 9.19
C PRO A 76 -5.47 -10.65 9.24
N LEU A 77 -6.00 -10.44 10.45
CA LEU A 77 -7.26 -9.71 10.66
C LEU A 77 -7.09 -8.20 10.43
N LEU A 78 -5.93 -7.64 10.80
CA LEU A 78 -5.60 -6.25 10.49
C LEU A 78 -5.55 -6.06 8.97
N LEU A 79 -4.82 -6.89 8.25
CA LEU A 79 -4.68 -6.81 6.79
C LEU A 79 -6.03 -6.91 6.05
N GLN A 80 -6.98 -7.68 6.58
CA GLN A 80 -8.35 -7.72 6.04
C GLN A 80 -9.07 -6.38 6.21
N LYS A 81 -8.85 -5.66 7.33
CA LYS A 81 -9.48 -4.37 7.61
C LYS A 81 -8.84 -3.21 6.86
N ILE A 82 -7.54 -3.28 6.63
CA ILE A 82 -6.79 -2.27 5.87
C ILE A 82 -6.44 -2.80 4.49
N SER A 83 -7.38 -3.46 3.82
CA SER A 83 -7.12 -4.09 2.52
C SER A 83 -6.52 -3.09 1.51
N PRO A 84 -7.04 -1.85 1.35
CA PRO A 84 -6.45 -0.88 0.43
C PRO A 84 -4.97 -0.54 0.71
N CYS A 85 -4.52 -0.65 1.97
CA CYS A 85 -3.11 -0.45 2.31
C CYS A 85 -2.18 -1.40 1.57
N LEU A 86 -2.58 -2.66 1.40
CA LEU A 86 -1.76 -3.65 0.67
C LEU A 86 -1.60 -3.25 -0.79
N PHE A 87 -2.67 -2.77 -1.42
CA PHE A 87 -2.62 -2.30 -2.79
C PHE A 87 -1.72 -1.07 -2.94
N TYR A 88 -1.93 -0.02 -2.15
CA TYR A 88 -1.17 1.23 -2.31
C TYR A 88 0.31 1.08 -1.93
N MET A 89 0.64 0.23 -0.96
CA MET A 89 2.03 -0.12 -0.68
C MET A 89 2.69 -0.81 -1.88
N PHE A 90 2.02 -1.80 -2.47
CA PHE A 90 2.50 -2.48 -3.68
C PHE A 90 2.63 -1.51 -4.86
N TYR A 91 1.59 -0.69 -5.10
CA TYR A 91 1.52 0.25 -6.21
C TYR A 91 2.64 1.29 -6.16
N ASN A 92 2.88 1.88 -4.98
CA ASN A 92 3.94 2.85 -4.75
C ASN A 92 5.36 2.26 -4.85
N ARG A 93 5.52 0.97 -4.49
CA ARG A 93 6.85 0.35 -4.33
C ARG A 93 7.13 -0.61 -5.48
N GLU A 94 6.76 -1.88 -5.30
CA GLU A 94 7.12 -2.98 -6.19
C GLU A 94 6.58 -2.79 -7.61
N PHE A 95 5.40 -2.19 -7.75
CA PHE A 95 4.75 -1.97 -9.04
C PHE A 95 5.11 -0.63 -9.68
N SER A 96 5.78 0.30 -8.98
CA SER A 96 5.97 1.69 -9.46
C SER A 96 6.61 1.75 -10.85
N THR A 97 7.64 0.95 -11.10
CA THR A 97 8.29 0.91 -12.43
C THR A 97 7.33 0.41 -13.51
N CYS A 98 6.47 -0.56 -13.19
CA CYS A 98 5.46 -1.07 -14.12
C CYS A 98 4.37 0.00 -14.37
N ALA A 99 3.89 0.65 -13.31
CA ALA A 99 2.93 1.74 -13.42
C ALA A 99 3.42 2.87 -14.32
N HIS A 100 4.68 3.32 -14.19
CA HIS A 100 5.21 4.37 -15.08
C HIS A 100 5.22 3.96 -16.55
N LYS A 101 5.53 2.69 -16.87
CA LYS A 101 5.46 2.19 -18.24
C LYS A 101 4.03 2.24 -18.77
N LEU A 102 3.05 1.84 -17.97
CA LEU A 102 1.63 1.88 -18.35
C LEU A 102 1.12 3.32 -18.52
N ILE A 103 1.49 4.21 -17.59
CA ILE A 103 1.16 5.64 -17.65
C ILE A 103 1.73 6.26 -18.93
N ALA A 104 2.97 5.93 -19.31
CA ALA A 104 3.58 6.42 -20.54
C ALA A 104 2.81 6.01 -21.81
N LYS A 105 1.96 4.99 -21.74
CA LYS A 105 1.13 4.48 -22.85
C LYS A 105 -0.33 4.93 -22.80
N LYS A 106 -0.73 5.75 -21.82
CA LYS A 106 -2.13 6.18 -21.68
C LYS A 106 -2.67 6.95 -22.90
N ASP A 107 -1.77 7.58 -23.67
CA ASP A 107 -2.09 8.35 -24.87
C ASP A 107 -1.98 7.54 -26.18
N ASP A 108 -1.54 6.27 -26.11
CA ASP A 108 -1.38 5.35 -27.26
C ASP A 108 -2.73 4.75 -27.75
N LYS A 109 -3.85 5.41 -27.46
CA LYS A 109 -5.23 4.94 -27.76
C LYS A 109 -5.57 3.59 -27.12
N ILE A 110 -4.98 3.25 -25.98
CA ILE A 110 -5.37 2.09 -25.17
C ILE A 110 -6.44 2.56 -24.18
N PRO A 111 -7.74 2.30 -24.43
CA PRO A 111 -8.81 2.96 -23.68
C PRO A 111 -8.75 2.67 -22.18
N CYS A 112 -8.39 1.45 -21.79
CA CYS A 112 -8.35 1.11 -20.38
C CYS A 112 -7.25 1.87 -19.60
N LEU A 113 -6.08 2.09 -20.20
CA LEU A 113 -5.01 2.86 -19.55
C LEU A 113 -5.36 4.35 -19.50
N ASN A 114 -6.07 4.83 -20.51
CA ASN A 114 -6.63 6.18 -20.52
C ASN A 114 -7.60 6.36 -19.36
N THR A 115 -8.59 5.47 -19.21
CA THR A 115 -9.55 5.49 -18.08
C THR A 115 -8.87 5.30 -16.73
N LEU A 116 -7.86 4.43 -16.63
CA LEU A 116 -7.17 4.16 -15.37
C LEU A 116 -6.39 5.37 -14.85
N PHE A 117 -5.78 6.17 -15.74
CA PHE A 117 -4.80 7.20 -15.35
C PHE A 117 -5.17 8.66 -15.69
N ASN A 118 -6.15 8.92 -16.56
CA ASN A 118 -6.52 10.29 -16.95
C ASN A 118 -7.61 10.91 -16.06
N ASP A 119 -7.48 12.22 -15.89
CA ASP A 119 -8.22 13.15 -15.02
C ASP A 119 -9.68 13.46 -15.38
N ILE A 120 -10.19 12.94 -16.49
CA ILE A 120 -11.51 13.34 -16.97
C ILE A 120 -12.40 12.12 -16.92
N HIS A 121 -12.86 11.82 -15.71
CA HIS A 121 -13.98 10.94 -15.50
C HIS A 121 -15.17 11.72 -14.94
N GLU A 122 -16.18 11.94 -15.78
CA GLU A 122 -17.55 12.03 -15.29
C GLU A 122 -18.05 10.59 -15.26
N PRO A 123 -18.19 9.94 -14.09
CA PRO A 123 -18.64 8.57 -14.04
C PRO A 123 -20.11 8.52 -14.45
N GLU A 124 -20.35 8.23 -15.74
CA GLU A 124 -21.67 7.80 -16.22
C GLU A 124 -22.04 6.41 -15.69
N VAL A 125 -21.05 5.69 -15.13
CA VAL A 125 -21.13 4.30 -14.67
C VAL A 125 -20.52 4.18 -13.27
N ASP A 126 -21.10 3.28 -12.47
CA ASP A 126 -20.61 2.90 -11.14
C ASP A 126 -19.11 2.50 -11.14
N GLU A 127 -18.35 3.00 -10.17
CA GLU A 127 -16.89 2.82 -10.08
C GLU A 127 -16.48 1.36 -9.93
N CYS A 128 -17.26 0.55 -9.20
CA CYS A 128 -17.03 -0.88 -9.06
C CYS A 128 -17.14 -1.60 -10.40
N VAL A 129 -18.23 -1.35 -11.12
CA VAL A 129 -18.48 -1.94 -12.45
C VAL A 129 -17.38 -1.56 -13.43
N GLN A 130 -16.95 -0.30 -13.38
CA GLN A 130 -15.89 0.18 -14.22
C GLN A 130 -14.54 -0.44 -13.87
N TRP A 131 -14.18 -0.51 -12.59
CA TRP A 131 -12.95 -1.17 -12.12
C TRP A 131 -12.87 -2.60 -12.63
N ASP A 132 -13.92 -3.39 -12.42
CA ASP A 132 -14.00 -4.79 -12.86
C ASP A 132 -13.90 -4.90 -14.39
N GLY A 133 -14.54 -3.99 -15.13
CA GLY A 133 -14.51 -3.94 -16.60
C GLY A 133 -13.14 -3.62 -17.19
N LEU A 134 -12.30 -2.85 -16.48
CA LEU A 134 -10.97 -2.47 -16.93
C LEU A 134 -9.94 -3.61 -16.77
N GLN A 135 -10.15 -4.51 -15.80
CA GLN A 135 -9.15 -5.51 -15.40
C GLN A 135 -8.61 -6.40 -16.53
N PRO A 136 -9.43 -6.96 -17.45
CA PRO A 136 -8.91 -7.79 -18.53
C PRO A 136 -7.88 -7.06 -19.39
N CYS A 137 -8.16 -5.78 -19.71
CA CYS A 137 -7.28 -4.95 -20.51
C CYS A 137 -6.02 -4.55 -19.72
N ILE A 138 -6.16 -4.16 -18.45
CA ILE A 138 -5.01 -3.79 -17.60
C ILE A 138 -4.04 -4.97 -17.47
N LYS A 139 -4.56 -6.16 -17.19
CA LYS A 139 -3.76 -7.41 -17.06
C LYS A 139 -3.02 -7.74 -18.35
N GLU A 140 -3.66 -7.57 -19.50
CA GLU A 140 -3.02 -7.73 -20.81
C GLU A 140 -1.86 -6.74 -20.98
N GLN A 141 -2.03 -5.47 -20.61
CA GLN A 141 -0.98 -4.46 -20.74
C GLN A 141 0.18 -4.70 -19.77
N ILE A 142 -0.10 -5.11 -18.52
CA ILE A 142 0.95 -5.50 -17.57
C ILE A 142 1.79 -6.66 -18.14
N GLY A 143 1.13 -7.67 -18.71
CA GLY A 143 1.82 -8.80 -19.33
C GLY A 143 2.72 -8.41 -20.51
N LYS A 144 2.38 -7.32 -21.23
CA LYS A 144 3.18 -6.80 -22.36
C LYS A 144 4.34 -5.92 -21.93
N GLU A 145 4.09 -5.00 -21.00
CA GLU A 145 5.04 -3.92 -20.66
C GLU A 145 5.99 -4.28 -19.51
N CYS A 146 5.56 -5.21 -18.66
CA CYS A 146 6.25 -5.56 -17.42
C CYS A 146 6.77 -6.99 -17.52
N ASP A 147 6.27 -7.91 -16.70
CA ASP A 147 6.59 -9.33 -16.76
C ASP A 147 5.49 -10.19 -16.12
N ALA A 148 5.61 -11.51 -16.29
CA ALA A 148 4.62 -12.47 -15.79
C ALA A 148 4.59 -12.58 -14.26
N ALA A 149 5.68 -12.25 -13.55
CA ALA A 149 5.69 -12.24 -12.09
C ALA A 149 4.92 -11.03 -11.57
N MET A 150 5.12 -9.87 -12.19
CA MET A 150 4.41 -8.63 -11.87
C MET A 150 2.92 -8.76 -12.14
N LEU A 151 2.52 -9.40 -13.24
CA LEU A 151 1.11 -9.68 -13.52
C LEU A 151 0.47 -10.53 -12.41
N LYS A 152 1.13 -11.62 -11.99
CA LYS A 152 0.62 -12.49 -10.93
C LYS A 152 0.50 -11.77 -9.59
N GLU A 153 1.42 -10.85 -9.30
CA GLU A 153 1.34 -10.07 -8.07
C GLU A 153 0.22 -9.04 -8.14
N TYR A 154 0.11 -8.33 -9.27
CA TYR A 154 -1.00 -7.42 -9.51
C TYR A 154 -2.38 -8.10 -9.35
N GLU A 155 -2.57 -9.30 -9.90
CA GLU A 155 -3.83 -10.09 -9.75
C GLU A 155 -4.19 -10.43 -8.30
N LYS A 156 -3.21 -10.48 -7.39
CA LYS A 156 -3.46 -10.63 -5.95
C LYS A 156 -3.81 -9.29 -5.33
N GLN A 157 -3.05 -8.26 -5.67
CA GLN A 157 -3.14 -6.96 -5.01
C GLN A 157 -4.35 -6.15 -5.47
N GLU A 158 -4.78 -6.24 -6.73
CA GLU A 158 -5.96 -5.51 -7.24
C GLU A 158 -7.25 -5.83 -6.47
N LYS A 159 -7.36 -7.04 -5.94
CA LYS A 159 -8.49 -7.47 -5.10
C LYS A 159 -8.56 -6.74 -3.78
N ASN A 160 -7.45 -6.17 -3.32
CA ASN A 160 -7.38 -5.44 -2.08
C ASN A 160 -7.93 -4.00 -2.20
N LEU A 161 -8.00 -3.46 -3.42
CA LEU A 161 -8.61 -2.15 -3.68
C LEU A 161 -10.10 -2.26 -3.98
N ARG A 162 -10.54 -3.37 -4.59
CA ARG A 162 -11.93 -3.56 -5.03
C ARG A 162 -13.00 -3.25 -3.97
N PRO A 163 -12.90 -3.66 -2.69
CA PRO A 163 -13.94 -3.34 -1.69
C PRO A 163 -14.18 -1.84 -1.52
N GLU A 164 -13.11 -1.03 -1.56
CA GLU A 164 -13.22 0.44 -1.44
C GLU A 164 -14.04 1.06 -2.58
N LEU A 165 -14.03 0.43 -3.76
CA LEU A 165 -14.72 0.92 -4.96
C LEU A 165 -16.16 0.40 -5.06
N CYS A 166 -16.53 -0.58 -4.23
CA CYS A 166 -17.75 -1.39 -4.40
C CYS A 166 -18.68 -1.40 -3.17
N ASP A 167 -18.27 -0.78 -2.07
CA ASP A 167 -19.01 -0.74 -0.80
C ASP A 167 -19.93 0.49 -0.66
#